data_AF-A0A1M6VHK9-F1
#
_entry.id   AF-A0A1M6VHK9-F1
#
_cell.length_a   1.000
_cell.length_b   1.000
_cell.length_c   1.000
_cell.angle_alpha   90.00
_cell.angle_beta   90.00
_cell.angle_gamma   90.00
#
_symmetry.space_group_name_H-M   'P 1'
#
loop_
_entity.id
_entity.type
_entity.pdbx_description
1 polymer ?
#
loop_
_entity_poly.entity_id
_entity_poly.type
_entity_poly.pdbx_seq_one_letter_code
_entity_poly.pdbx_strand_id
1 'polypeptide(L)'
;MHKQVVFPEFLGESEIAVVVVIPTLKEDMSELFERFHAGEEIDYWFSWDLVVTNTAEYLVVLEIHWEAEDGLIVAFSSEMWEFIHLIAQRENLVLLGDWNQLEEGAPLVMDQGGEYKPHALLIRDVHLGLEKLYKHVKDLVEVNQPIEELSRLQLILQGAKSDTTTYH
;
A
#
# COMPACT_ATOMS: atom_id res chain seq x y z
N MET A 1 -8.00 15.28 -12.05
CA MET A 1 -7.35 14.31 -11.15
C MET A 1 -6.34 13.54 -11.93
N HIS A 2 -5.06 13.81 -11.69
CA HIS A 2 -3.97 12.97 -12.14
C HIS A 2 -3.71 11.97 -11.02
N LYS A 3 -3.68 10.67 -11.32
CA LYS A 3 -3.31 9.65 -10.34
C LYS A 3 -1.82 9.43 -10.49
N GLN A 4 -1.07 9.62 -9.41
CA GLN A 4 0.35 9.35 -9.43
C GLN A 4 0.59 7.86 -9.21
N VAL A 5 1.35 7.23 -10.11
CA VAL A 5 1.81 5.85 -9.94
C VAL A 5 3.17 5.87 -9.29
N VAL A 6 3.29 5.18 -8.16
CA VAL A 6 4.53 5.04 -7.40
C VAL A 6 4.86 3.57 -7.20
N PHE A 7 6.16 3.29 -7.13
CA PHE A 7 6.68 1.96 -6.84
C PHE A 7 7.37 2.00 -5.48
N PRO A 8 7.02 1.10 -4.55
CA PRO A 8 7.75 0.96 -3.30
C PRO A 8 9.24 0.73 -3.54
N GLU A 9 10.09 1.51 -2.86
CA GLU A 9 11.52 1.19 -2.79
C GLU A 9 11.81 0.13 -1.72
N PHE A 10 10.96 0.09 -0.69
CA PHE A 10 11.08 -0.85 0.40
C PHE A 10 9.75 -1.18 1.04
N LEU A 11 9.72 -2.42 1.53
CA LEU A 11 8.62 -3.00 2.27
C LEU A 11 9.20 -3.60 3.55
N GLY A 12 8.72 -3.11 4.69
CA GLY A 12 9.06 -3.59 6.02
C GLY A 12 7.81 -3.99 6.80
N GLU A 13 8.03 -4.58 7.96
CA GLU A 13 6.96 -5.02 8.84
C GLU A 13 7.19 -4.49 10.25
N SER A 14 6.12 -4.02 10.88
CA SER A 14 6.06 -3.71 12.31
C SER A 14 5.01 -4.57 12.99
N GLU A 15 4.91 -4.50 14.32
CA GLU A 15 3.90 -5.26 15.07
C GLU A 15 2.46 -4.99 14.62
N ILE A 16 2.18 -3.78 14.11
CA ILE A 16 0.81 -3.31 13.86
C ILE A 16 0.53 -2.93 12.40
N ALA A 17 1.56 -2.85 11.55
CA ALA A 17 1.41 -2.38 10.17
C ALA A 17 2.54 -2.88 9.26
N VAL A 18 2.23 -3.01 7.97
CA VAL A 18 3.25 -3.07 6.92
C VAL A 18 3.71 -1.65 6.60
N VAL A 19 5.02 -1.47 6.47
CA VAL A 19 5.64 -0.18 6.18
C VAL A 19 6.09 -0.17 4.74
N VAL A 20 5.66 0.82 3.97
CA VAL A 20 6.01 1.01 2.56
C VAL A 20 6.75 2.33 2.44
N VAL A 21 7.99 2.30 1.94
CA VAL A 21 8.78 3.51 1.73
C VAL A 21 8.75 3.89 0.26
N ILE A 22 8.29 5.11 -0.01
CA ILE A 22 8.20 5.71 -1.34
C ILE A 22 8.72 7.15 -1.21
N PRO A 23 10.02 7.40 -1.45
CA PRO A 23 10.64 8.69 -1.15
C PRO A 23 10.02 9.88 -1.90
N THR A 24 9.48 9.64 -3.10
CA THR A 24 8.87 10.70 -3.91
C THR A 24 7.63 11.31 -3.24
N LEU A 25 6.94 10.56 -2.37
CA LEU A 25 5.74 11.06 -1.67
C LEU A 25 6.01 12.32 -0.85
N LYS A 26 7.23 12.48 -0.31
CA LYS A 26 7.57 13.65 0.50
C LYS A 26 7.34 14.96 -0.25
N GLU A 27 7.68 14.99 -1.53
CA GLU A 27 7.48 16.18 -2.36
C GLU A 27 6.06 16.19 -2.93
N ASP A 28 5.62 15.05 -3.46
CA ASP A 28 4.37 14.94 -4.22
C ASP A 28 3.10 15.06 -3.37
N MET A 29 3.17 14.70 -2.09
CA MET A 29 2.05 14.72 -1.13
C MET A 29 2.33 15.66 0.06
N SER A 30 3.22 16.63 -0.13
CA SER A 30 3.62 17.59 0.91
C SER A 30 2.41 18.31 1.55
N GLU A 31 1.46 18.76 0.74
CA GLU A 31 0.22 19.42 1.21
C GLU A 31 -0.62 18.49 2.10
N LEU A 32 -0.79 17.23 1.68
CA LEU A 32 -1.51 16.23 2.48
C LEU A 32 -0.85 16.02 3.85
N PHE A 33 0.49 15.90 3.88
CA PHE A 33 1.22 15.75 5.15
C PHE A 33 1.03 16.96 6.06
N GLU A 34 1.11 18.18 5.53
CA GLU A 34 0.88 19.40 6.31
C GLU A 34 -0.51 19.44 6.94
N ARG A 35 -1.55 19.05 6.19
CA ARG A 35 -2.93 18.99 6.68
C ARG A 35 -3.12 17.92 7.75
N PHE A 36 -2.57 16.72 7.56
CA PHE A 36 -2.56 15.68 8.61
C PHE A 36 -1.84 16.18 9.88
N HIS A 37 -0.71 16.88 9.74
CA HIS A 37 0.01 17.45 10.87
C HIS A 37 -0.72 18.61 11.56
N ALA A 38 -1.61 19.30 10.84
CA ALA A 38 -2.51 20.30 11.42
C ALA A 38 -3.68 19.67 12.21
N GLY A 39 -3.81 18.34 12.20
CA GLY A 39 -4.89 17.60 12.85
C GLY A 39 -6.21 17.63 12.07
N GLU A 40 -6.15 17.90 10.76
CA GLU A 40 -7.32 17.83 9.90
C GLU A 40 -7.78 16.38 9.73
N GLU A 41 -9.09 16.15 9.81
CA GLU A 41 -9.70 14.86 9.47
C GLU A 41 -9.85 14.79 7.95
N ILE A 42 -9.09 13.90 7.31
CA ILE A 42 -9.11 13.72 5.86
C ILE A 42 -9.68 12.35 5.54
N ASP A 43 -10.86 12.34 4.94
CA ASP A 43 -11.50 11.12 4.49
C ASP A 43 -10.76 10.51 3.30
N TYR A 44 -10.68 9.18 3.31
CA TYR A 44 -10.02 8.42 2.26
C TYR A 44 -10.73 7.12 1.95
N TRP A 45 -10.50 6.63 0.73
CA TRP A 45 -10.95 5.32 0.29
C TRP A 45 -9.89 4.68 -0.59
N PHE A 46 -9.92 3.36 -0.67
CA PHE A 46 -8.94 2.62 -1.46
C PHE A 46 -9.56 1.42 -2.16
N SER A 47 -8.86 0.92 -3.17
CA SER A 47 -9.22 -0.28 -3.89
C SER A 47 -8.00 -1.03 -4.40
N TRP A 48 -8.11 -2.36 -4.39
CA TRP A 48 -7.14 -3.25 -5.00
C TRP A 48 -7.55 -3.63 -6.41
N ASP A 49 -6.58 -3.65 -7.33
CA ASP A 49 -6.77 -4.18 -8.68
C ASP A 49 -5.52 -4.89 -9.22
N LEU A 50 -5.68 -5.59 -10.33
CA LEU A 50 -4.60 -6.19 -11.11
C LEU A 50 -4.53 -5.51 -12.47
N VAL A 51 -3.39 -4.92 -12.80
CA VAL A 51 -3.16 -4.27 -14.09
C VAL A 51 -2.09 -5.02 -14.88
N VAL A 52 -2.23 -5.00 -16.20
CA VAL A 52 -1.22 -5.54 -17.14
C VAL A 52 -0.52 -4.36 -17.80
N THR A 53 0.80 -4.32 -17.72
CA THR A 53 1.60 -3.29 -18.37
C THR A 53 1.71 -3.51 -19.88
N ASN A 54 2.24 -2.52 -20.59
CA ASN A 54 2.55 -2.66 -22.01
C ASN A 54 3.64 -3.71 -22.30
N THR A 55 4.42 -4.10 -21.27
CA THR A 55 5.43 -5.16 -21.31
C THR A 55 4.85 -6.55 -20.98
N ALA A 56 3.52 -6.65 -20.85
CA ALA A 56 2.80 -7.86 -20.45
C ALA A 56 3.15 -8.36 -19.02
N GLU A 57 3.58 -7.45 -18.15
CA GLU A 57 3.84 -7.75 -16.75
C GLU A 57 2.58 -7.45 -15.92
N TYR A 58 2.29 -8.32 -14.95
CA TYR A 58 1.20 -8.11 -14.01
C TYR A 58 1.67 -7.31 -12.80
N LEU A 59 0.93 -6.25 -12.47
CA LEU A 59 1.13 -5.46 -11.25
C LEU A 59 -0.13 -5.51 -10.41
N VAL A 60 0.02 -5.77 -9.12
CA VAL A 60 -1.06 -5.53 -8.16
C VAL A 60 -0.99 -4.06 -7.79
N VAL A 61 -2.12 -3.36 -7.85
CA VAL A 61 -2.19 -1.94 -7.52
C VAL A 61 -3.10 -1.71 -6.33
N LEU A 62 -2.64 -0.87 -5.39
CA LEU A 62 -3.46 -0.26 -4.36
C LEU A 62 -3.70 1.19 -4.76
N GLU A 63 -4.92 1.49 -5.19
CA GLU A 63 -5.34 2.86 -5.48
C GLU A 63 -5.93 3.48 -4.21
N ILE A 64 -5.40 4.62 -3.81
CA ILE A 64 -5.82 5.39 -2.63
C ILE A 64 -6.30 6.76 -3.10
N HIS A 65 -7.42 7.19 -2.54
CA HIS A 65 -8.07 8.44 -2.89
C HIS A 65 -8.37 9.25 -1.64
N TRP A 66 -8.34 10.56 -1.82
CA TRP A 66 -8.61 11.56 -0.78
C TRP A 66 -9.72 12.48 -1.29
N GLU A 67 -10.52 13.04 -0.38
CA GLU A 67 -11.68 13.88 -0.76
C GLU A 67 -11.28 15.11 -1.60
N ALA A 68 -10.12 15.71 -1.35
CA ALA A 68 -9.73 17.00 -1.90
C ALA A 68 -8.41 17.01 -2.72
N GLU A 69 -7.74 15.86 -2.84
CA GLU A 69 -6.39 15.78 -3.42
C GLU A 69 -6.26 14.69 -4.48
N ASP A 70 -5.15 14.75 -5.24
CA ASP A 70 -4.85 13.74 -6.24
C ASP A 70 -4.62 12.37 -5.58
N GLY A 71 -5.13 11.32 -6.23
CA GLY A 71 -5.04 9.96 -5.72
C GLY A 71 -3.65 9.35 -5.94
N LEU A 72 -3.28 8.42 -5.08
CA LEU A 72 -2.03 7.67 -5.14
C LEU A 72 -2.30 6.25 -5.64
N ILE A 73 -1.49 5.76 -6.57
CA ILE A 73 -1.48 4.35 -6.99
C ILE A 73 -0.16 3.75 -6.57
N VAL A 74 -0.18 2.84 -5.59
CA VAL A 74 1.00 2.06 -5.20
C VAL A 74 1.01 0.77 -6.01
N ALA A 75 2.03 0.59 -6.84
CA ALA A 75 2.17 -0.57 -7.72
C ALA A 75 3.17 -1.59 -7.16
N PHE A 76 2.70 -2.82 -6.94
CA PHE A 76 3.48 -3.95 -6.45
C PHE A 76 3.81 -4.90 -7.62
N SER A 77 5.11 -5.04 -7.90
CA SER A 77 5.61 -6.01 -8.87
C SER A 77 5.43 -7.45 -8.38
N SER A 78 5.57 -8.42 -9.28
CA SER A 78 5.49 -9.85 -8.95
C SER A 78 6.49 -10.32 -7.90
N GLU A 79 7.61 -9.61 -7.75
CA GLU A 79 8.61 -9.86 -6.69
C GLU A 79 8.12 -9.40 -5.31
N MET A 80 7.23 -8.40 -5.27
CA MET A 80 6.69 -7.79 -4.04
C MET A 80 5.39 -8.44 -3.56
N TRP A 81 4.79 -9.38 -4.31
CA TRP A 81 3.48 -9.93 -3.96
C TRP A 81 3.45 -10.70 -2.64
N GLU A 82 4.58 -11.25 -2.18
CA GLU A 82 4.64 -11.90 -0.86
C GLU A 82 4.26 -10.94 0.28
N PHE A 83 4.48 -9.63 0.10
CA PHE A 83 4.07 -8.62 1.08
C PHE A 83 2.55 -8.39 1.11
N ILE A 84 1.79 -8.78 0.08
CA ILE A 84 0.32 -8.71 0.11
C ILE A 84 -0.24 -9.60 1.22
N HIS A 85 0.40 -10.74 1.48
CA HIS A 85 0.03 -11.59 2.60
C HIS A 85 0.27 -10.90 3.95
N LEU A 86 1.41 -10.22 4.10
CA LEU A 86 1.70 -9.44 5.31
C LEU A 86 0.72 -8.27 5.49
N ILE A 87 0.34 -7.61 4.39
CA ILE A 87 -0.66 -6.54 4.40
C ILE A 87 -2.02 -7.08 4.88
N ALA A 88 -2.40 -8.28 4.43
CA ALA A 88 -3.62 -8.93 4.89
C ALA A 88 -3.59 -9.26 6.39
N GLN A 89 -2.44 -9.66 6.93
CA GLN A 89 -2.29 -10.03 8.35
C GLN A 89 -2.18 -8.83 9.30
N ARG A 90 -1.51 -7.76 8.87
CA ARG A 90 -1.29 -6.57 9.70
C ARG A 90 -2.44 -5.59 9.61
N GLU A 91 -3.27 -5.71 8.58
CA GLU A 91 -4.47 -4.91 8.28
C GLU A 91 -4.21 -3.42 8.05
N ASN A 92 -3.09 -2.87 8.52
CA ASN A 92 -2.70 -1.48 8.38
C ASN A 92 -1.46 -1.34 7.48
N LEU A 93 -1.44 -0.24 6.74
CA LEU A 93 -0.31 0.18 5.90
C LEU A 93 0.19 1.54 6.37
N VAL A 94 1.49 1.69 6.53
CA VAL A 94 2.13 2.99 6.69
C VAL A 94 2.87 3.32 5.40
N LEU A 95 2.49 4.42 4.75
CA LEU A 95 3.23 4.99 3.64
C LEU A 95 4.22 6.01 4.18
N LEU A 96 5.51 5.81 3.95
CA LEU A 96 6.58 6.72 4.36
C LEU A 96 7.22 7.41 3.16
N GLY A 97 7.31 8.73 3.24
CA GLY A 97 7.98 9.57 2.25
C GLY A 97 9.50 9.70 2.47
N ASP A 98 10.08 9.14 3.53
CA ASP A 98 11.52 9.31 3.81
C ASP A 98 12.10 8.16 4.64
N TRP A 99 13.18 7.55 4.13
CA TRP A 99 13.96 6.52 4.80
C TRP A 99 14.58 6.98 6.11
N ASN A 100 14.97 8.25 6.19
CA ASN A 100 15.66 8.79 7.37
C ASN A 100 14.78 8.74 8.62
N GLN A 101 13.47 8.46 8.49
CA GLN A 101 12.54 8.29 9.61
C GLN A 101 12.61 6.90 10.25
N LEU A 102 13.30 5.93 9.62
CA LEU A 102 13.41 4.55 10.09
C LEU A 102 14.76 4.22 10.74
N GLU A 103 15.77 5.10 10.65
CA GLU A 103 17.09 4.84 11.23
C GLU A 103 17.12 5.16 12.75
N GLU A 104 17.58 4.19 13.55
CA GLU A 104 17.88 4.43 14.97
C GLU A 104 18.97 5.50 15.11
N GLY A 105 18.64 6.61 15.76
CA GLY A 105 19.54 7.74 15.94
C GLY A 105 19.48 8.78 14.82
N ALA A 106 18.56 8.65 13.87
CA ALA A 106 18.24 9.73 12.95
C ALA A 106 17.87 10.99 13.75
N PRO A 107 18.37 12.18 13.36
CA PRO A 107 17.94 13.42 13.98
C PRO A 107 16.43 13.53 13.76
N LEU A 108 15.66 13.45 14.85
CA LEU A 108 14.25 13.84 14.84
C LEU A 108 14.25 15.28 14.34
N VAL A 109 13.83 15.47 13.08
CA VAL A 109 13.60 16.80 12.54
C VAL A 109 12.35 17.30 13.25
N MET A 110 12.57 17.88 14.42
CA MET A 110 11.55 18.58 15.18
C MET A 110 11.31 19.89 14.45
N ASP A 111 10.04 20.25 14.24
CA ASP A 111 9.74 21.59 13.74
C ASP A 111 10.16 22.65 14.76
N GLN A 112 10.08 23.93 14.39
CA GLN A 112 10.51 25.04 15.26
C GLN A 112 9.75 25.13 16.61
N GLY A 113 8.67 24.35 16.79
CA GLY A 113 7.87 24.16 17.99
C GLY A 113 8.15 22.86 18.76
N GLY A 114 9.07 22.00 18.31
CA GLY A 114 9.50 20.80 19.05
C GLY A 114 8.68 19.53 18.80
N GLU A 115 7.73 19.56 17.86
CA GLU A 115 6.92 18.39 17.51
C GLU A 115 7.57 17.60 16.35
N TYR A 116 7.59 16.28 16.50
CA TYR A 116 8.03 15.36 15.45
C TYR A 116 6.92 15.18 14.41
N LYS A 117 7.21 15.54 13.16
CA LYS A 117 6.27 15.50 12.03
C LYS A 117 6.78 14.58 10.93
N PRO A 118 6.52 13.26 11.03
CA PRO A 118 6.94 12.31 10.02
C PRO A 118 6.10 12.47 8.75
N HIS A 119 6.73 12.42 7.58
CA HIS A 119 6.02 12.28 6.30
C HIS A 119 5.51 10.84 6.18
N ALA A 120 4.48 10.52 6.98
CA ALA A 120 3.88 9.20 7.12
C ALA A 120 2.36 9.27 7.04
N LEU A 121 1.74 8.38 6.26
CA LEU A 121 0.28 8.21 6.20
C LEU A 121 -0.08 6.80 6.69
N LEU A 122 -1.03 6.71 7.63
CA LEU A 122 -1.58 5.44 8.09
C LEU A 122 -2.89 5.15 7.35
N ILE A 123 -2.88 4.09 6.55
CA ILE A 123 -4.07 3.52 5.91
C ILE A 123 -4.52 2.33 6.76
N ARG A 124 -5.71 2.41 7.33
CA ARG A 124 -6.31 1.36 8.17
C ARG A 124 -7.12 0.40 7.32
N ASP A 125 -7.25 -0.83 7.82
CA ASP A 125 -8.05 -1.88 7.21
C ASP A 125 -7.75 -2.09 5.71
N VAL A 126 -6.50 -1.86 5.31
CA VAL A 126 -6.06 -1.85 3.91
C VAL A 126 -6.25 -3.21 3.23
N HIS A 127 -6.41 -4.28 4.01
CA HIS A 127 -6.74 -5.61 3.52
C HIS A 127 -8.14 -5.68 2.87
N LEU A 128 -9.03 -4.73 3.18
CA LEU A 128 -10.36 -4.65 2.60
C LEU A 128 -10.25 -4.51 1.07
N GLY A 129 -10.99 -5.34 0.34
CA GLY A 129 -10.94 -5.38 -1.12
C GLY A 129 -9.99 -6.42 -1.72
N LEU A 130 -9.08 -7.02 -0.93
CA LEU A 130 -8.27 -8.17 -1.40
C LEU A 130 -9.14 -9.37 -1.82
N GLU A 131 -10.32 -9.54 -1.21
CA GLU A 131 -11.32 -10.53 -1.62
C GLU A 131 -11.78 -10.33 -3.07
N LYS A 132 -12.00 -9.07 -3.47
CA LYS A 132 -12.40 -8.71 -4.84
C LYS A 132 -11.25 -8.99 -5.81
N LEU A 133 -10.02 -8.60 -5.43
CA LEU A 133 -8.82 -8.90 -6.20
C LEU A 133 -8.65 -10.41 -6.41
N TYR A 134 -8.80 -11.21 -5.34
CA TYR A 134 -8.74 -12.67 -5.45
C TYR A 134 -9.75 -13.23 -6.44
N LYS A 135 -11.01 -12.78 -6.38
CA LYS A 135 -12.04 -13.25 -7.32
C LYS A 135 -11.65 -12.92 -8.76
N HIS A 136 -11.19 -11.68 -8.99
CA HIS A 136 -10.72 -11.26 -10.31
C HIS A 136 -9.54 -12.13 -10.81
N VAL A 137 -8.53 -12.36 -9.98
CA VAL A 137 -7.37 -13.22 -10.32
C VAL A 137 -7.81 -14.66 -10.59
N LYS A 138 -8.71 -15.21 -9.78
CA LYS A 138 -9.24 -16.55 -9.95
C LYS A 138 -9.95 -16.70 -11.30
N ASP A 139 -10.82 -15.76 -11.65
CA ASP A 139 -11.53 -15.77 -12.92
C ASP A 139 -10.55 -15.70 -14.11
N LEU A 140 -9.47 -14.91 -13.99
CA LEU A 140 -8.42 -14.85 -15.01
C LEU A 140 -7.64 -16.15 -15.15
N VAL A 141 -7.33 -16.84 -14.05
CA VAL A 141 -6.66 -18.15 -14.08
C VAL A 141 -7.54 -19.21 -14.76
N GLU A 142 -8.86 -19.19 -14.52
CA GLU A 142 -9.79 -20.16 -15.09
C GLU A 142 -10.00 -19.98 -16.61
N VAL A 143 -9.94 -18.74 -17.11
CA VAL A 143 -10.19 -18.41 -18.52
C VAL A 143 -8.94 -18.50 -19.38
N ASN A 144 -7.75 -18.28 -18.81
CA ASN A 144 -6.49 -18.29 -19.56
C ASN A 144 -5.81 -19.66 -19.53
N GLN A 145 -4.96 -19.95 -20.53
CA GLN A 145 -3.97 -21.03 -20.39
C GLN A 145 -3.13 -20.77 -19.14
N PRO A 146 -2.61 -21.79 -18.43
CA PRO A 146 -1.96 -21.61 -17.13
C PRO A 146 -0.79 -20.63 -17.23
N ILE A 147 -1.03 -19.37 -16.83
CA ILE A 147 -0.01 -18.35 -16.65
C ILE A 147 0.52 -18.55 -15.22
N GLU A 148 1.81 -18.86 -15.12
CA GLU A 148 2.47 -19.19 -13.85
C GLU A 148 2.34 -18.05 -12.83
N GLU A 149 2.50 -16.81 -13.29
CA GLU A 149 2.39 -15.61 -12.45
C GLU A 149 1.00 -15.46 -11.84
N LEU A 150 -0.06 -15.59 -12.64
CA LEU A 150 -1.44 -15.52 -12.13
C LEU A 150 -1.76 -16.65 -11.16
N SER A 151 -1.24 -17.85 -11.42
CA SER A 151 -1.39 -19.00 -10.52
C SER A 151 -0.69 -18.76 -9.18
N ARG A 152 0.53 -18.19 -9.20
CA ARG A 152 1.27 -17.80 -8.00
C ARG A 152 0.52 -16.73 -7.22
N LEU A 153 0.03 -15.68 -7.89
CA LEU A 153 -0.75 -14.62 -7.24
C LEU A 153 -2.02 -15.16 -6.59
N GLN A 154 -2.72 -16.08 -7.26
CA GLN A 154 -3.91 -16.73 -6.70
C GLN A 154 -3.60 -17.44 -5.38
N LEU A 155 -2.48 -18.17 -5.30
CA LEU A 155 -2.07 -18.87 -4.08
C LEU A 155 -1.74 -17.90 -2.94
N ILE A 156 -1.02 -16.80 -3.24
CA ILE A 156 -0.70 -15.74 -2.27
C ILE A 156 -2.00 -15.15 -1.70
N LEU A 157 -2.92 -14.76 -2.59
CA LEU A 157 -4.20 -14.15 -2.20
C LEU A 157 -5.12 -15.15 -1.46
N GLN A 158 -5.04 -16.44 -1.77
CA GLN A 158 -5.75 -17.48 -1.02
C GLN A 158 -5.19 -17.63 0.41
N GLY A 159 -3.88 -17.58 0.57
CA GLY A 159 -3.22 -17.59 1.88
C GLY A 159 -3.67 -16.40 2.73
N ALA A 160 -3.69 -15.19 2.14
CA ALA A 160 -4.17 -13.97 2.80
C ALA A 160 -5.60 -14.04 3.36
N LYS A 161 -6.51 -14.84 2.78
CA LYS A 161 -7.87 -15.03 3.31
C LYS A 161 -7.96 -15.97 4.51
N SER A 162 -7.04 -16.94 4.58
CA SER A 162 -7.19 -18.08 5.48
C SER A 162 -6.92 -17.67 6.95
N ASP A 163 -6.15 -16.62 7.14
CA ASP A 163 -5.79 -16.09 8.47
C ASP A 163 -6.82 -15.10 9.03
N THR A 164 -7.78 -14.63 8.24
CA THR A 164 -8.87 -13.75 8.70
C THR A 164 -9.98 -14.50 9.44
N THR A 165 -9.79 -15.78 9.75
CA THR A 165 -10.76 -16.58 10.52
C THR A 165 -10.64 -16.27 12.01
N THR A 166 -11.10 -15.10 12.42
CA THR A 166 -11.28 -14.77 13.83
C THR A 166 -12.42 -15.64 14.37
N TYR A 167 -12.11 -16.60 15.24
CA TYR A 167 -13.12 -17.24 16.08
C TYR A 167 -13.71 -16.17 17.00
N HIS A 168 -14.98 -15.81 16.77
CA HIS A 168 -15.81 -15.06 17.71
C HIS A 168 -16.29 -15.95 18.85
#